data_AF-A0A7Y5G9H8-F1
#
_entry.id   AF-A0A7Y5G9H8-F1
#
_cell.length_a   1.000
_cell.length_b   1.000
_cell.length_c   1.000
_cell.angle_alpha   90.00
_cell.angle_beta   90.00
_cell.angle_gamma   90.00
#
_symmetry.space_group_name_H-M   'P 1'
#
loop_
_entity.id
_entity.type
_entity.pdbx_description
1 polymer ?
#
loop_
_entity_poly.entity_id
_entity_poly.type
_entity_poly.pdbx_seq_one_letter_code
_entity_poly.pdbx_strand_id
1 'polypeptide(L)'
;DLFGDESLQVGQTYGGIAVDHFLKEDYKSAIKYYEESLRIKKKFLRTEHPEIAGAYFNLGMVYNRIQNNERALSHYHVALDKYQKAYNGNHIDIAKTFDNIGRVFLEENQPDSALNYYQKGLAVWTQLIGKKHYYMGFAYRNLGDVFLNKKKYDDALANYNRSLNINLGNFGLNHPQTAESYQRLGALYYEWGNKAAALKNYQLSIQAVCPDFNDDNISSNPSLKRVLDDNFLLRGLAAKAKILSQSAETLEPAGETYSVCADVIERIKRNFKTEDSKIDYGEQVLKIYENGIAVNYRLYQHSHSERFLQEAFRLIEKSKSYALFEALADSKAKLFSGVPDSLLEYERKLKTNIANYQKRIYQEEQKGRQKDSAIVDQYTRKIFGLERQYDDYVVHLKQKYPAYYKIKFESSPVSLYIIQSNIDHETMVADYFFGQDSLYMISIVKDTTQFRSIGVSAPIEDKVIKMKSAIAEKDKTNYMALAYELYRALLIPELTDNAGRKKLIIIPDGTLNYLPFEALLTLAQTGEPDYSDLPYLVKNYQVSYGISAGLLFDRIAKSTPLPADGVGFSPVKF
;
A
#
# COMPACT_ATOMS: atom_id res chain seq x y z
N ASP A 1 29.05 33.78 -19.23
CA ASP A 1 29.13 32.45 -18.59
C ASP A 1 30.03 32.46 -17.37
N LEU A 2 29.48 32.78 -16.18
CA LEU A 2 30.26 32.76 -14.93
C LEU A 2 30.26 31.38 -14.24
N PHE A 3 29.49 30.43 -14.76
CA PHE A 3 29.47 29.03 -14.32
C PHE A 3 29.23 28.16 -15.56
N GLY A 4 30.28 27.55 -16.12
CA GLY A 4 30.13 26.57 -17.19
C GLY A 4 29.33 25.34 -16.73
N ASP A 5 29.05 24.42 -17.66
CA ASP A 5 28.19 23.23 -17.47
C ASP A 5 28.62 22.28 -16.32
N GLU A 6 29.79 22.49 -15.72
CA GLU A 6 30.27 21.76 -14.55
C GLU A 6 30.81 22.72 -13.48
N SER A 7 29.98 23.05 -12.48
CA SER A 7 30.38 23.79 -11.28
C SER A 7 29.97 23.04 -10.00
N LEU A 8 30.59 23.38 -8.86
CA LEU A 8 30.19 22.77 -7.57
C LEU A 8 28.70 23.00 -7.27
N GLN A 9 28.15 24.16 -7.63
CA GLN A 9 26.74 24.48 -7.47
C GLN A 9 25.83 23.59 -8.34
N VAL A 10 26.27 23.24 -9.56
CA VAL A 10 25.59 22.24 -10.40
C VAL A 10 25.62 20.86 -9.72
N GLY A 11 26.76 20.47 -9.13
CA GLY A 11 26.87 19.25 -8.34
C GLY A 11 25.92 19.20 -7.13
N GLN A 12 25.78 20.30 -6.40
CA GLN A 12 24.80 20.42 -5.30
C GLN A 12 23.36 20.37 -5.81
N THR A 13 23.09 20.99 -6.96
CA THR A 13 21.77 20.97 -7.61
C THR A 13 21.36 19.55 -8.00
N TYR A 14 22.25 18.78 -8.62
CA TYR A 14 21.99 17.36 -8.90
C TYR A 14 21.73 16.55 -7.64
N GLY A 15 22.45 16.82 -6.55
CA GLY A 15 22.18 16.19 -5.25
C GLY A 15 20.77 16.52 -4.74
N GLY A 16 20.33 17.77 -4.88
CA GLY A 16 18.96 18.19 -4.53
C GLY A 16 17.89 17.53 -5.39
N ILE A 17 18.12 17.42 -6.70
CA ILE A 17 17.24 16.71 -7.65
C ILE A 17 17.16 15.23 -7.28
N ALA A 18 18.29 14.61 -6.96
CA ALA A 18 18.34 13.21 -6.54
C ALA A 18 17.54 12.95 -5.26
N VAL A 19 17.60 13.86 -4.28
CA VAL A 19 16.75 13.80 -3.08
C VAL A 19 15.27 13.89 -3.46
N ASP A 20 14.90 14.75 -4.40
CA ASP A 20 13.52 14.88 -4.86
C ASP A 20 13.02 13.58 -5.52
N HIS A 21 13.81 12.98 -6.41
CA HIS A 21 13.48 11.67 -7.01
C HIS A 21 13.43 10.55 -5.97
N PHE A 22 14.36 10.51 -5.02
CA PHE A 22 14.34 9.53 -3.93
C PHE A 22 13.07 9.62 -3.09
N LEU A 23 12.62 10.83 -2.76
CA LEU A 23 11.38 11.05 -2.00
C LEU A 23 10.11 10.76 -2.81
N LYS A 24 10.23 10.72 -4.14
CA LYS A 24 9.18 10.31 -5.07
C LYS A 24 9.20 8.81 -5.37
N GLU A 25 10.13 8.07 -4.75
CA GLU A 25 10.38 6.64 -4.94
C GLU A 25 10.86 6.28 -6.36
N ASP A 26 11.26 7.27 -7.15
CA ASP A 26 11.95 7.09 -8.43
C ASP A 26 13.44 6.82 -8.17
N TYR A 27 13.73 5.62 -7.68
CA TYR A 27 15.07 5.23 -7.24
C TYR A 27 16.07 5.18 -8.40
N LYS A 28 15.61 4.88 -9.63
CA LYS A 28 16.46 4.87 -10.82
C LYS A 28 16.99 6.26 -11.16
N SER A 29 16.11 7.26 -11.19
CA SER A 29 16.54 8.64 -11.41
C SER A 29 17.34 9.17 -10.22
N ALA A 30 16.97 8.81 -8.99
CA ALA A 30 17.72 9.19 -7.80
C ALA A 30 19.19 8.72 -7.87
N ILE A 31 19.42 7.45 -8.23
CA ILE A 31 20.78 6.90 -8.42
C ILE A 31 21.54 7.72 -9.46
N LYS A 32 20.95 7.89 -10.65
CA LYS A 32 21.58 8.65 -11.75
C LYS A 32 22.02 10.05 -11.31
N TYR A 33 21.13 10.79 -10.64
CA TYR A 33 21.43 12.15 -10.22
C TYR A 33 22.41 12.22 -9.04
N TYR A 34 22.39 11.26 -8.11
CA TYR A 34 23.41 11.17 -7.07
C TYR A 34 24.79 10.82 -7.64
N GLU A 35 24.86 9.96 -8.66
CA GLU A 35 26.11 9.61 -9.36
C GLU A 35 26.70 10.84 -10.08
N GLU A 36 25.87 11.62 -10.79
CA GLU A 36 26.32 12.88 -11.40
C GLU A 36 26.76 13.91 -10.36
N SER A 37 26.01 14.05 -9.26
CA SER A 37 26.40 14.91 -8.14
C SER A 37 27.77 14.52 -7.58
N LEU A 38 27.99 13.21 -7.37
CA LEU A 38 29.23 12.65 -6.87
C LEU A 38 30.40 12.87 -7.84
N ARG A 39 30.18 12.68 -9.14
CA ARG A 39 31.17 12.90 -10.20
C ARG A 39 31.67 14.34 -10.20
N ILE A 40 30.76 15.31 -10.17
CA ILE A 40 31.11 16.73 -10.16
C ILE A 40 31.82 17.10 -8.85
N LYS A 41 31.31 16.66 -7.69
CA LYS A 41 31.93 16.94 -6.38
C LYS A 41 33.37 16.44 -6.31
N LYS A 42 33.67 15.26 -6.84
CA LYS A 42 35.05 14.72 -6.91
C LYS A 42 36.01 15.56 -7.75
N LYS A 43 35.51 16.34 -8.72
CA LYS A 43 36.33 17.22 -9.56
C LYS A 43 36.78 18.48 -8.82
N PHE A 44 35.95 18.99 -7.92
CA PHE A 44 36.14 20.31 -7.29
C PHE A 44 36.50 20.25 -5.79
N LEU A 45 36.22 19.14 -5.11
CA LEU A 45 36.46 18.98 -3.68
C LEU A 45 37.60 18.00 -3.41
N ARG A 46 38.30 18.20 -2.29
CA ARG A 46 39.30 17.23 -1.81
C ARG A 46 38.62 15.89 -1.53
N THR A 47 39.36 14.79 -1.71
CA THR A 47 38.85 13.41 -1.57
C THR A 47 38.13 13.13 -0.26
N GLU A 48 38.54 13.79 0.84
CA GLU A 48 37.98 13.62 2.19
C GLU A 48 36.93 14.68 2.55
N HIS A 49 36.40 15.43 1.57
CA HIS A 49 35.39 16.44 1.83
C HIS A 49 34.05 15.81 2.24
N PRO A 50 33.38 16.29 3.31
CA PRO A 50 32.13 15.73 3.80
C PRO A 50 31.00 15.64 2.76
N GLU A 51 30.94 16.59 1.82
CA GLU A 51 29.92 16.54 0.75
C GLU A 51 30.06 15.34 -0.19
N ILE A 52 31.27 14.79 -0.36
CA ILE A 52 31.50 13.54 -1.10
C ILE A 52 30.97 12.37 -0.26
N ALA A 53 31.24 12.36 1.05
CA ALA A 53 30.70 11.34 1.96
C ALA A 53 29.17 11.34 1.98
N GLY A 54 28.54 12.53 1.98
CA GLY A 54 27.08 12.66 1.90
C GLY A 54 26.47 12.12 0.62
N ALA A 55 27.14 12.26 -0.53
CA ALA A 55 26.69 11.65 -1.76
C ALA A 55 26.76 10.12 -1.71
N TYR A 56 27.84 9.55 -1.14
CA TYR A 56 27.93 8.11 -0.90
C TYR A 56 26.87 7.61 0.09
N PHE A 57 26.65 8.32 1.20
CA PHE A 57 25.62 7.99 2.17
C PHE A 57 24.23 7.93 1.52
N ASN A 58 23.90 8.93 0.70
CA ASN A 58 22.62 8.97 -0.01
C ASN A 58 22.48 7.84 -1.04
N LEU A 59 23.53 7.50 -1.78
CA LEU A 59 23.54 6.31 -2.65
C LEU A 59 23.29 5.04 -1.85
N GLY A 60 23.94 4.89 -0.69
CA GLY A 60 23.68 3.79 0.25
C GLY A 60 22.22 3.70 0.67
N MET A 61 21.58 4.84 0.96
CA MET A 61 20.15 4.90 1.27
C MET A 61 19.27 4.44 0.10
N VAL A 62 19.60 4.84 -1.13
CA VAL A 62 18.81 4.43 -2.31
C VAL A 62 18.97 2.93 -2.56
N TYR A 63 20.19 2.40 -2.49
CA TYR A 63 20.42 0.97 -2.67
C TYR A 63 19.77 0.11 -1.57
N ASN A 64 19.74 0.58 -0.32
CA ASN A 64 19.01 -0.11 0.74
C ASN A 64 17.50 -0.12 0.48
N ARG A 65 16.93 0.97 -0.06
CA ARG A 65 15.49 1.01 -0.40
C ARG A 65 15.09 -0.01 -1.46
N ILE A 66 15.93 -0.23 -2.46
CA ILE A 66 15.70 -1.25 -3.49
C ILE A 66 16.22 -2.65 -3.09
N GLN A 67 16.44 -2.88 -1.79
CA GLN A 67 16.90 -4.15 -1.21
C GLN A 67 18.23 -4.68 -1.78
N ASN A 68 19.07 -3.80 -2.34
CA ASN A 68 20.43 -4.14 -2.75
C ASN A 68 21.40 -3.86 -1.61
N ASN A 69 21.43 -4.79 -0.65
CA ASN A 69 22.18 -4.65 0.60
C ASN A 69 23.70 -4.59 0.38
N GLU A 70 24.23 -5.35 -0.58
CA GLU A 70 25.66 -5.34 -0.91
C GLU A 70 26.13 -3.94 -1.33
N ARG A 71 25.43 -3.31 -2.28
CA ARG A 71 25.77 -1.94 -2.72
C ARG A 71 25.50 -0.92 -1.61
N ALA A 72 24.44 -1.11 -0.83
CA ALA A 72 24.15 -0.23 0.30
C ALA A 72 25.30 -0.21 1.31
N LEU A 73 25.76 -1.39 1.78
CA LEU A 73 26.87 -1.53 2.71
C LEU A 73 28.17 -0.96 2.14
N SER A 74 28.48 -1.26 0.87
CA SER A 74 29.65 -0.72 0.19
C SER A 74 29.68 0.82 0.22
N HIS A 75 28.57 1.45 -0.17
CA HIS A 75 28.46 2.91 -0.15
C HIS A 75 28.48 3.51 1.26
N TYR A 76 27.80 2.88 2.23
CA TYR A 76 27.84 3.32 3.62
C TYR A 76 29.23 3.21 4.25
N HIS A 77 29.99 2.16 3.97
CA HIS A 77 31.37 2.03 4.44
C HIS A 77 32.29 3.12 3.87
N VAL A 78 32.15 3.43 2.57
CA VAL A 78 32.89 4.55 1.96
C VAL A 78 32.50 5.88 2.58
N ALA A 79 31.20 6.12 2.83
CA ALA A 79 30.74 7.33 3.49
C ALA A 79 31.29 7.44 4.93
N LEU A 80 31.28 6.34 5.68
CA LEU A 80 31.74 6.27 7.06
C LEU A 80 33.23 6.61 7.18
N ASP A 81 34.09 6.00 6.36
CA ASP A 81 35.54 6.28 6.34
C ASP A 81 35.82 7.77 6.11
N LYS A 82 35.12 8.36 5.13
CA LYS A 82 35.27 9.78 4.79
C LYS A 82 34.78 10.70 5.90
N TYR A 83 33.61 10.42 6.48
CA TYR A 83 33.11 11.21 7.61
C TYR A 83 34.01 11.11 8.83
N GLN A 84 34.56 9.93 9.13
CA GLN A 84 35.48 9.74 10.26
C GLN A 84 36.74 10.59 10.09
N LYS A 85 37.34 10.62 8.89
CA LYS A 85 38.50 11.47 8.58
C LYS A 85 38.16 12.96 8.61
N ALA A 86 37.01 13.34 8.07
CA ALA A 86 36.64 14.76 7.98
C ALA A 86 36.28 15.38 9.33
N TYR A 87 35.71 14.59 10.24
CA TYR A 87 35.18 15.07 11.52
C TYR A 87 35.89 14.51 12.75
N ASN A 88 37.05 13.88 12.59
CA ASN A 88 37.83 13.27 13.67
C ASN A 88 36.99 12.35 14.57
N GLY A 89 36.07 11.59 13.97
CA GLY A 89 35.27 10.57 14.66
C GLY A 89 34.05 11.05 15.45
N ASN A 90 33.76 12.35 15.54
CA ASN A 90 32.66 12.87 16.37
C ASN A 90 31.70 13.79 15.60
N HIS A 91 30.75 13.19 14.86
CA HIS A 91 29.74 13.94 14.09
C HIS A 91 28.43 13.17 13.92
N ILE A 92 27.33 13.91 13.75
CA ILE A 92 25.98 13.34 13.60
C ILE A 92 25.88 12.37 12.40
N ASP A 93 26.58 12.67 11.31
CA ASP A 93 26.56 11.84 10.11
C ASP A 93 27.27 10.50 10.30
N ILE A 94 28.28 10.44 11.19
CA ILE A 94 28.95 9.18 11.56
C ILE A 94 27.95 8.28 12.30
N ALA A 95 27.24 8.85 13.29
CA ALA A 95 26.24 8.11 14.06
C ALA A 95 25.10 7.59 13.18
N LYS A 96 24.57 8.45 12.29
CA LYS A 96 23.56 8.05 11.29
C LYS A 96 24.08 6.96 10.36
N THR A 97 25.33 7.03 9.93
CA THR A 97 25.91 6.00 9.03
C THR A 97 26.03 4.66 9.74
N PHE A 98 26.48 4.65 11.00
CA PHE A 98 26.46 3.44 11.83
C PHE A 98 25.06 2.86 12.00
N ASP A 99 24.05 3.69 12.28
CA ASP A 99 22.67 3.24 12.40
C ASP A 99 22.13 2.62 11.10
N ASN A 100 22.48 3.17 9.93
CA ASN A 100 22.05 2.60 8.66
C ASN A 100 22.78 1.30 8.31
N ILE A 101 24.08 1.19 8.60
CA ILE A 101 24.82 -0.08 8.45
C ILE A 101 24.22 -1.14 9.38
N GLY A 102 23.95 -0.80 10.64
CA GLY A 102 23.33 -1.70 11.60
C GLY A 102 21.94 -2.18 11.15
N ARG A 103 21.18 -1.31 10.48
CA ARG A 103 19.88 -1.66 9.89
C ARG A 103 20.01 -2.69 8.78
N VAL A 104 20.93 -2.48 7.83
CA VAL A 104 21.14 -3.43 6.73
C VAL A 104 21.50 -4.81 7.29
N PHE A 105 22.41 -4.87 8.27
CA PHE A 105 22.75 -6.15 8.91
C PHE A 105 21.56 -6.80 9.63
N LEU A 106 20.69 -6.02 10.27
CA LEU A 106 19.50 -6.56 10.92
C LEU A 106 18.49 -7.10 9.89
N GLU A 107 18.32 -6.41 8.76
CA GLU A 107 17.50 -6.85 7.62
C GLU A 107 18.03 -8.15 6.99
N GLU A 108 19.35 -8.36 7.00
CA GLU A 108 20.01 -9.62 6.62
C GLU A 108 20.03 -10.69 7.72
N ASN A 109 19.28 -10.47 8.81
CA ASN A 109 19.23 -11.38 9.96
C ASN A 109 20.61 -11.66 10.60
N GLN A 110 21.48 -10.64 10.64
CA GLN A 110 22.78 -10.66 11.32
C GLN A 110 22.78 -9.75 12.56
N PRO A 111 22.07 -10.14 13.64
CA PRO A 111 21.81 -9.27 14.78
C PRO A 111 23.07 -8.91 15.59
N ASP A 112 24.13 -9.72 15.58
CA ASP A 112 25.38 -9.41 16.28
C ASP A 112 26.18 -8.31 15.57
N SER A 113 26.24 -8.37 14.24
CA SER A 113 26.80 -7.28 13.42
C SER A 113 26.01 -6.00 13.63
N ALA A 114 24.67 -6.08 13.58
CA ALA A 114 23.80 -4.95 13.84
C ALA A 114 24.03 -4.33 15.23
N LEU A 115 24.12 -5.17 16.27
CA LEU A 115 24.37 -4.74 17.65
C LEU A 115 25.67 -3.93 17.76
N ASN A 116 26.76 -4.44 17.18
CA ASN A 116 28.06 -3.77 17.19
C ASN A 116 27.98 -2.37 16.56
N TYR A 117 27.34 -2.24 15.40
CA TYR A 117 27.19 -0.95 14.72
C TYR A 117 26.27 0.01 15.47
N TYR A 118 25.12 -0.46 15.98
CA TYR A 118 24.23 0.39 16.78
C TYR A 118 24.87 0.84 18.09
N GLN A 119 25.70 0.01 18.74
CA GLN A 119 26.45 0.43 19.93
C GLN A 119 27.49 1.52 19.61
N LYS A 120 28.19 1.41 18.47
CA LYS A 120 29.09 2.47 17.98
C LYS A 120 28.33 3.75 17.69
N GLY A 121 27.18 3.68 17.01
CA GLY A 121 26.30 4.82 16.77
C GLY A 121 25.83 5.48 18.07
N LEU A 122 25.34 4.68 19.02
CA LEU A 122 24.89 5.14 20.33
C LEU A 122 25.99 5.85 21.12
N ALA A 123 27.24 5.38 21.05
CA ALA A 123 28.37 6.03 21.70
C ALA A 123 28.60 7.45 21.14
N VAL A 124 28.58 7.60 19.81
CA VAL A 124 28.71 8.91 19.14
C VAL A 124 27.52 9.81 19.48
N TRP A 125 26.28 9.29 19.42
CA TRP A 125 25.09 10.04 19.82
C TRP A 125 25.16 10.54 21.26
N THR A 126 25.59 9.68 22.18
CA THR A 126 25.70 10.03 23.60
C THR A 126 26.70 11.16 23.82
N GLN A 127 27.83 11.14 23.11
CA GLN A 127 28.86 12.18 23.20
C GLN A 127 28.39 13.52 22.63
N LEU A 128 27.61 13.53 21.54
CA LEU A 128 27.24 14.75 20.82
C LEU A 128 26.08 15.53 21.44
N ILE A 129 24.98 14.85 21.74
CA ILE A 129 23.67 15.48 21.99
C ILE A 129 23.08 15.16 23.37
N GLY A 130 23.77 14.32 24.13
CA GLY A 130 23.35 13.90 25.47
C GLY A 130 22.13 12.97 25.49
N LYS A 131 21.82 12.42 26.67
CA LYS A 131 20.93 11.27 26.84
C LYS A 131 19.43 11.53 26.61
N LYS A 132 18.99 12.80 26.56
CA LYS A 132 17.57 13.18 26.49
C LYS A 132 17.10 13.63 25.10
N HIS A 133 18.01 13.75 24.14
CA HIS A 133 17.68 14.20 22.78
C HIS A 133 16.87 13.13 22.03
N TYR A 134 15.91 13.52 21.20
CA TYR A 134 15.02 12.56 20.52
C TYR A 134 15.74 11.52 19.65
N TYR A 135 16.91 11.85 19.08
CA TYR A 135 17.75 10.86 18.37
C TYR A 135 18.16 9.66 19.24
N MET A 136 18.28 9.84 20.56
CA MET A 136 18.50 8.72 21.48
C MET A 136 17.31 7.76 21.49
N GLY A 137 16.09 8.25 21.27
CA GLY A 137 14.89 7.43 21.13
C GLY A 137 14.99 6.47 19.95
N PHE A 138 15.50 6.93 18.80
CA PHE A 138 15.76 6.07 17.64
C PHE A 138 16.87 5.05 17.91
N ALA A 139 17.96 5.46 18.55
CA ALA A 139 19.07 4.56 18.88
C ALA A 139 18.63 3.42 19.82
N TYR A 140 17.86 3.73 20.88
CA TYR A 140 17.31 2.71 21.76
C TYR A 140 16.26 1.83 21.08
N ARG A 141 15.44 2.38 20.18
CA ARG A 141 14.51 1.57 19.37
C ARG A 141 15.29 0.53 18.55
N ASN A 142 16.33 0.96 17.84
CA ASN A 142 17.14 0.05 17.01
C ASN A 142 17.79 -1.07 17.85
N LEU A 143 18.28 -0.77 19.05
CA LEU A 143 18.76 -1.80 19.98
C LEU A 143 17.63 -2.74 20.42
N GLY A 144 16.44 -2.21 20.69
CA GLY A 144 15.25 -3.00 20.96
C GLY A 144 14.90 -3.97 19.83
N ASP A 145 14.98 -3.52 18.58
CA ASP A 145 14.75 -4.35 17.39
C ASP A 145 15.77 -5.50 17.30
N VAL A 146 17.06 -5.24 17.60
CA VAL A 146 18.10 -6.28 17.68
C VAL A 146 17.77 -7.31 18.76
N PHE A 147 17.44 -6.87 19.97
CA PHE A 147 17.15 -7.80 21.06
C PHE A 147 15.87 -8.61 20.80
N LEU A 148 14.87 -8.01 20.16
CA LEU A 148 13.67 -8.71 19.72
C LEU A 148 13.99 -9.79 18.69
N ASN A 149 14.82 -9.50 17.67
CA ASN A 149 15.28 -10.50 16.70
C ASN A 149 16.02 -11.66 17.38
N LYS A 150 16.81 -11.36 18.42
CA LYS A 150 17.50 -12.36 19.26
C LYS A 150 16.58 -13.05 20.28
N LYS A 151 15.27 -12.76 20.30
CA LYS A 151 14.28 -13.25 21.27
C LYS A 151 14.63 -12.96 22.74
N LYS A 152 15.42 -11.91 22.99
CA LYS A 152 15.75 -11.40 24.32
C LYS A 152 14.72 -10.35 24.74
N TYR A 153 13.53 -10.82 25.11
CA TYR A 153 12.36 -9.96 25.28
C TYR A 153 12.51 -8.91 26.39
N ASP A 154 13.17 -9.24 27.51
CA ASP A 154 13.42 -8.28 28.59
C ASP A 154 14.34 -7.13 28.16
N ASP A 155 15.41 -7.45 27.42
CA ASP A 155 16.34 -6.45 26.87
C ASP A 155 15.63 -5.57 25.83
N ALA A 156 14.79 -6.17 24.99
CA ALA A 156 13.98 -5.44 24.03
C ALA A 156 12.99 -4.49 24.73
N LEU A 157 12.28 -4.98 25.76
CA LEU A 157 11.33 -4.20 26.55
C LEU A 157 12.02 -3.00 27.21
N ALA A 158 13.18 -3.21 27.84
CA ALA A 158 13.93 -2.15 28.48
C ALA A 158 14.34 -1.04 27.49
N ASN A 159 14.80 -1.43 26.29
CA ASN A 159 15.20 -0.49 25.26
C ASN A 159 14.02 0.25 24.62
N TYR A 160 12.91 -0.44 24.32
CA TYR A 160 11.70 0.22 23.81
C TYR A 160 11.07 1.17 24.85
N ASN A 161 11.07 0.82 26.13
CA ASN A 161 10.60 1.74 27.18
C ASN A 161 11.50 2.98 27.31
N ARG A 162 12.82 2.85 27.15
CA ARG A 162 13.72 4.02 27.08
C ARG A 162 13.38 4.90 25.87
N SER A 163 13.15 4.29 24.72
CA SER A 163 12.73 5.00 23.50
C SER A 163 11.41 5.74 23.72
N LEU A 164 10.40 5.07 24.27
CA LEU A 164 9.09 5.64 24.60
C LEU A 164 9.23 6.83 25.55
N ASN A 165 9.97 6.70 26.65
CA ASN A 165 10.15 7.77 27.63
C ASN A 165 10.83 9.01 27.04
N ILE A 166 11.79 8.81 26.13
CA ILE A 166 12.45 9.92 25.42
C ILE A 166 11.46 10.60 24.48
N ASN A 167 10.70 9.83 23.70
CA ASN A 167 9.73 10.36 22.76
C ASN A 167 8.59 11.10 23.48
N LEU A 168 8.06 10.55 24.57
CA LEU A 168 7.08 11.22 25.44
C LEU A 168 7.61 12.55 25.98
N GLY A 169 8.86 12.58 26.46
CA GLY A 169 9.47 13.80 26.99
C GLY A 169 9.75 14.88 25.95
N ASN A 170 9.92 14.52 24.67
CA ASN A 170 10.22 15.47 23.59
C ASN A 170 8.99 15.90 22.80
N PHE A 171 8.04 14.99 22.58
CA PHE A 171 6.90 15.20 21.67
C PHE A 171 5.53 15.14 22.37
N GLY A 172 5.46 14.60 23.59
CA GLY A 172 4.19 14.37 24.28
C GLY A 172 3.46 13.12 23.83
N LEU A 173 2.21 12.97 24.30
CA LEU A 173 1.37 11.80 24.08
C LEU A 173 0.85 11.70 22.63
N ASN A 174 0.45 12.83 22.05
CA ASN A 174 -0.18 12.91 20.74
C ASN A 174 0.85 13.22 19.66
N HIS A 175 1.64 12.23 19.28
CA HIS A 175 2.66 12.38 18.24
C HIS A 175 2.97 11.05 17.53
N PRO A 176 3.23 11.06 16.20
CA PRO A 176 3.57 9.85 15.45
C PRO A 176 4.75 9.05 16.01
N GLN A 177 5.75 9.72 16.58
CA GLN A 177 6.94 9.02 17.12
C GLN A 177 6.63 8.34 18.45
N THR A 178 5.66 8.86 19.21
CA THR A 178 5.13 8.19 20.40
C THR A 178 4.30 6.97 19.98
N ALA A 179 3.49 7.11 18.92
CA ALA A 179 2.75 6.01 18.34
C ALA A 179 3.68 4.88 17.86
N GLU A 180 4.78 5.19 17.17
CA GLU A 180 5.77 4.19 16.78
C GLU A 180 6.32 3.43 17.99
N SER A 181 6.69 4.12 19.07
CA SER A 181 7.16 3.46 20.29
C SER A 181 6.15 2.47 20.86
N TYR A 182 4.86 2.84 20.90
CA TYR A 182 3.80 1.92 21.30
C TYR A 182 3.63 0.75 20.31
N GLN A 183 3.76 0.96 19.01
CA GLN A 183 3.71 -0.14 18.03
C GLN A 183 4.85 -1.15 18.22
N ARG A 184 6.06 -0.67 18.55
CA ARG A 184 7.21 -1.53 18.85
C ARG A 184 6.98 -2.36 20.11
N LEU A 185 6.41 -1.76 21.16
CA LEU A 185 5.99 -2.49 22.36
C LEU A 185 4.87 -3.49 22.04
N GLY A 186 3.90 -3.12 21.20
CA GLY A 186 2.83 -4.00 20.74
C GLY A 186 3.36 -5.23 20.02
N ALA A 187 4.29 -5.02 19.08
CA ALA A 187 4.95 -6.09 18.34
C ALA A 187 5.79 -6.99 19.26
N LEU A 188 6.57 -6.41 20.18
CA LEU A 188 7.31 -7.14 21.19
C LEU A 188 6.40 -8.06 22.02
N TYR A 189 5.32 -7.52 22.58
CA TYR A 189 4.41 -8.32 23.40
C TYR A 189 3.71 -9.41 22.60
N TYR A 190 3.39 -9.15 21.33
CA TYR A 190 2.80 -10.16 20.45
C TYR A 190 3.78 -11.32 20.20
N GLU A 191 5.04 -11.02 19.85
CA GLU A 191 6.10 -12.03 19.66
C GLU A 191 6.43 -12.78 20.95
N TRP A 192 6.33 -12.11 22.10
CA TRP A 192 6.48 -12.72 23.42
C TRP A 192 5.25 -13.56 23.85
N GLY A 193 4.16 -13.54 23.06
CA GLY A 193 2.94 -14.31 23.33
C GLY A 193 1.92 -13.63 24.24
N ASN A 194 2.17 -12.39 24.67
CA ASN A 194 1.24 -11.60 25.49
C ASN A 194 0.30 -10.74 24.62
N LYS A 195 -0.74 -11.36 24.08
CA LYS A 195 -1.73 -10.70 23.21
C LYS A 195 -2.46 -9.54 23.87
N ALA A 196 -2.76 -9.62 25.18
CA ALA A 196 -3.46 -8.56 25.90
C ALA A 196 -2.61 -7.28 25.99
N ALA A 197 -1.33 -7.41 26.35
CA ALA A 197 -0.41 -6.28 26.38
C ALA A 197 -0.15 -5.73 24.97
N ALA A 198 -0.11 -6.61 23.95
CA ALA A 198 0.02 -6.18 22.57
C ALA A 198 -1.15 -5.30 22.11
N LEU A 199 -2.39 -5.77 22.31
CA LEU A 199 -3.61 -5.03 21.97
C LEU A 199 -3.68 -3.68 22.69
N LYS A 200 -3.34 -3.64 23.98
CA LYS A 200 -3.28 -2.38 24.74
C LYS A 200 -2.30 -1.39 24.13
N ASN A 201 -1.10 -1.84 23.74
CA ASN A 201 -0.10 -0.96 23.12
C ASN A 201 -0.53 -0.50 21.72
N TYR A 202 -1.16 -1.36 20.91
CA TYR A 202 -1.72 -0.90 19.64
C TYR A 202 -2.86 0.10 19.82
N GLN A 203 -3.69 -0.05 20.86
CA GLN A 203 -4.71 0.94 21.22
C GLN A 203 -4.08 2.29 21.59
N LEU A 204 -3.05 2.30 22.44
CA LEU A 204 -2.29 3.51 22.78
C LEU A 204 -1.61 4.14 21.55
N SER A 205 -1.10 3.33 20.62
CA SER A 205 -0.58 3.84 19.35
C SER A 205 -1.64 4.55 18.52
N ILE A 206 -2.88 4.04 18.49
CA ILE A 206 -3.98 4.65 17.75
C ILE A 206 -4.38 5.98 18.40
N GLN A 207 -4.51 6.01 19.73
CA GLN A 207 -4.77 7.24 20.49
C GLN A 207 -3.70 8.32 20.23
N ALA A 208 -2.41 7.93 20.18
CA ALA A 208 -1.30 8.86 19.93
C ALA A 208 -1.36 9.56 18.56
N VAL A 209 -2.05 8.99 17.56
CA VAL A 209 -2.27 9.64 16.24
C VAL A 209 -3.71 10.13 16.03
N CYS A 210 -4.60 9.87 16.98
CA CYS A 210 -6.00 10.33 16.97
C CYS A 210 -6.29 11.08 18.27
N PRO A 211 -5.93 12.38 18.38
CA PRO A 211 -5.98 13.12 19.64
C PRO A 211 -7.36 13.21 20.30
N ASP A 212 -8.43 13.07 19.50
CA ASP A 212 -9.81 13.13 19.96
C ASP A 212 -10.36 11.73 20.35
N PHE A 213 -9.53 10.69 20.28
CA PHE A 213 -9.86 9.32 20.63
C PHE A 213 -9.14 8.90 21.91
N ASN A 214 -9.89 8.78 23.00
CA ASN A 214 -9.39 8.38 24.32
C ASN A 214 -10.26 7.26 24.89
N ASP A 215 -10.23 6.10 24.22
CA ASP A 215 -10.92 4.88 24.64
C ASP A 215 -9.91 3.73 24.75
N ASP A 216 -9.84 3.11 25.92
CA ASP A 216 -8.95 1.99 26.22
C ASP A 216 -9.55 0.63 25.84
N ASN A 217 -10.83 0.60 25.43
CA ASN A 217 -11.47 -0.60 24.93
C ASN A 217 -10.84 -1.03 23.61
N ILE A 218 -10.20 -2.20 23.60
CA ILE A 218 -9.53 -2.78 22.44
C ILE A 218 -10.46 -2.99 21.23
N SER A 219 -11.77 -3.12 21.47
CA SER A 219 -12.79 -3.29 20.44
C SER A 219 -13.25 -1.96 19.81
N SER A 220 -12.93 -0.82 20.44
CA SER A 220 -13.31 0.50 19.94
C SER A 220 -12.38 0.98 18.82
N ASN A 221 -12.88 1.82 17.92
CA ASN A 221 -12.11 2.40 16.83
C ASN A 221 -12.29 3.93 16.76
N PRO A 222 -11.26 4.68 16.34
CA PRO A 222 -11.33 6.14 16.28
C PRO A 222 -12.22 6.62 15.14
N SER A 223 -12.79 7.81 15.30
CA SER A 223 -13.33 8.54 14.15
C SER A 223 -12.18 9.08 13.29
N LEU A 224 -12.38 9.15 11.97
CA LEU A 224 -11.37 9.62 11.03
C LEU A 224 -11.35 11.16 10.85
N LYS A 225 -11.98 11.92 11.75
CA LYS A 225 -12.10 13.39 11.62
C LYS A 225 -10.77 14.13 11.82
N ARG A 226 -9.97 13.68 12.79
CA ARG A 226 -8.68 14.30 13.14
C ARG A 226 -7.64 13.22 13.36
N VAL A 227 -6.79 13.03 12.35
CA VAL A 227 -5.71 12.04 12.35
C VAL A 227 -4.40 12.76 12.03
N LEU A 228 -3.39 12.56 12.88
CA LEU A 228 -2.07 13.18 12.74
C LEU A 228 -1.23 12.49 11.66
N ASP A 229 -1.34 11.17 11.53
CA ASP A 229 -0.63 10.38 10.52
C ASP A 229 -1.42 9.11 10.14
N ASP A 230 -1.85 9.03 8.88
CA ASP A 230 -2.66 7.93 8.38
C ASP A 230 -1.88 6.61 8.27
N ASN A 231 -0.56 6.65 8.02
CA ASN A 231 0.25 5.43 7.89
C ASN A 231 0.45 4.75 9.25
N PHE A 232 0.76 5.55 10.28
CA PHE A 232 0.85 5.02 11.64
C PHE A 232 -0.51 4.53 12.14
N LEU A 233 -1.60 5.24 11.82
CA LEU A 233 -2.95 4.79 12.15
C LEU A 233 -3.25 3.43 11.50
N LEU A 234 -2.99 3.28 10.19
CA LEU A 234 -3.25 2.04 9.46
C LEU A 234 -2.46 0.86 10.04
N ARG A 235 -1.16 1.05 10.33
CA ARG A 235 -0.32 0.00 10.94
C ARG A 235 -0.84 -0.44 12.30
N GLY A 236 -1.23 0.51 13.15
CA GLY A 236 -1.78 0.23 14.48
C GLY A 236 -3.12 -0.53 14.40
N LEU A 237 -4.05 -0.07 13.56
CA LEU A 237 -5.34 -0.72 13.35
C LEU A 237 -5.18 -2.12 12.75
N ALA A 238 -4.34 -2.29 11.72
CA ALA A 238 -4.13 -3.58 11.07
C ALA A 238 -3.51 -4.61 12.03
N ALA A 239 -2.51 -4.19 12.84
CA ALA A 239 -1.92 -5.08 13.84
C ALA A 239 -2.91 -5.45 14.94
N LYS A 240 -3.71 -4.48 15.43
CA LYS A 240 -4.80 -4.73 16.37
C LYS A 240 -5.82 -5.73 15.81
N ALA A 241 -6.33 -5.47 14.60
CA ALA A 241 -7.32 -6.32 13.93
C ALA A 241 -6.79 -7.74 13.69
N LYS A 242 -5.52 -7.88 13.31
CA LYS A 242 -4.87 -9.18 13.15
C LYS A 242 -4.92 -9.99 14.45
N ILE A 243 -4.59 -9.38 15.60
CA ILE A 243 -4.64 -10.07 16.89
C ILE A 243 -6.08 -10.39 17.29
N LEU A 244 -7.00 -9.44 17.15
CA LEU A 244 -8.43 -9.65 17.47
C LEU A 244 -9.03 -10.80 16.64
N SER A 245 -8.63 -10.95 15.38
CA SER A 245 -9.15 -11.99 14.47
C SER A 245 -8.75 -13.43 14.82
N GLN A 246 -7.94 -13.63 15.86
CA GLN A 246 -7.47 -14.94 16.33
C GLN A 246 -8.40 -15.58 17.38
N SER A 247 -9.40 -14.85 17.88
CA SER A 247 -10.41 -15.36 18.80
C SER A 247 -11.81 -15.16 18.21
N ALA A 248 -12.70 -16.10 18.46
CA ALA A 248 -14.10 -16.02 18.03
C ALA A 248 -14.84 -14.86 18.72
N GLU A 249 -14.54 -14.60 20.00
CA GLU A 249 -15.18 -13.54 20.80
C GLU A 249 -14.86 -12.13 20.28
N THR A 250 -13.67 -11.95 19.69
CA THR A 250 -13.21 -10.65 19.18
C THR A 250 -13.22 -10.57 17.65
N LEU A 251 -13.88 -11.52 16.98
CA LEU A 251 -13.88 -11.60 15.52
C LEU A 251 -14.68 -10.46 14.88
N GLU A 252 -15.84 -10.07 15.43
CA GLU A 252 -16.62 -8.93 14.95
C GLU A 252 -15.87 -7.60 15.14
N PRO A 253 -15.30 -7.29 16.33
CA PRO A 253 -14.40 -6.14 16.48
C PRO A 253 -13.21 -6.13 15.51
N ALA A 254 -12.67 -7.30 15.15
CA ALA A 254 -11.62 -7.40 14.14
C ALA A 254 -12.15 -6.95 12.76
N GLY A 255 -13.35 -7.39 12.38
CA GLY A 255 -14.01 -6.99 11.12
C GLY A 255 -14.28 -5.49 11.06
N GLU A 256 -14.78 -4.91 12.14
CA GLU A 256 -15.00 -3.46 12.27
C GLU A 256 -13.68 -2.69 12.17
N THR A 257 -12.61 -3.19 12.80
CA THR A 257 -11.28 -2.56 12.71
C THR A 257 -10.72 -2.63 11.29
N TYR A 258 -10.88 -3.75 10.58
CA TYR A 258 -10.50 -3.86 9.16
C TYR A 258 -11.33 -2.96 8.25
N SER A 259 -12.61 -2.73 8.58
CA SER A 259 -13.45 -1.78 7.86
C SER A 259 -12.90 -0.35 7.97
N VAL A 260 -12.43 0.05 9.16
CA VAL A 260 -11.74 1.34 9.36
C VAL A 260 -10.39 1.38 8.64
N CYS A 261 -9.62 0.28 8.64
CA CYS A 261 -8.39 0.19 7.84
C CYS A 261 -8.65 0.50 6.36
N ALA A 262 -9.71 -0.07 5.78
CA ALA A 262 -10.09 0.19 4.39
C ALA A 262 -10.44 1.66 4.13
N ASP A 263 -10.99 2.38 5.11
CA ASP A 263 -11.28 3.80 4.98
C ASP A 263 -10.02 4.66 5.11
N VAL A 264 -9.07 4.27 5.98
CA VAL A 264 -7.75 4.91 6.08
C VAL A 264 -6.94 4.70 4.80
N ILE A 265 -7.00 3.50 4.21
CA ILE A 265 -6.35 3.19 2.92
C ILE A 265 -6.85 4.13 1.83
N GLU A 266 -8.17 4.37 1.73
CA GLU A 266 -8.72 5.29 0.74
C GLU A 266 -8.28 6.75 0.97
N ARG A 267 -8.11 7.18 2.23
CA ARG A 267 -7.53 8.49 2.54
C ARG A 267 -6.07 8.59 2.09
N ILE A 268 -5.27 7.56 2.33
CA ILE A 268 -3.86 7.50 1.88
C ILE A 268 -3.80 7.56 0.35
N LYS A 269 -4.64 6.78 -0.34
CA LYS A 269 -4.72 6.75 -1.81
C LYS A 269 -4.98 8.13 -2.42
N ARG A 270 -5.90 8.91 -1.85
CA ARG A 270 -6.22 10.27 -2.33
C ARG A 270 -5.02 11.23 -2.25
N ASN A 271 -4.07 10.93 -1.36
CA ASN A 271 -2.90 11.75 -1.08
C ASN A 271 -1.62 11.32 -1.83
N PHE A 272 -1.67 10.27 -2.67
CA PHE A 272 -0.51 9.86 -3.46
C PHE A 272 -0.01 10.96 -4.40
N LYS A 273 1.31 11.07 -4.51
CA LYS A 273 2.03 12.12 -5.24
C LYS A 273 2.63 11.63 -6.56
N THR A 274 3.02 10.35 -6.66
CA THR A 274 3.67 9.72 -7.83
C THR A 274 3.15 8.30 -8.08
N GLU A 275 3.52 7.71 -9.23
CA GLU A 275 3.18 6.33 -9.63
C GLU A 275 3.92 5.28 -8.76
N ASP A 276 5.19 5.51 -8.46
CA ASP A 276 6.04 4.54 -7.74
C ASP A 276 5.61 4.32 -6.28
N SER A 277 5.19 5.39 -5.55
CA SER A 277 4.60 5.30 -4.20
C SER A 277 3.33 4.46 -4.11
N LYS A 278 2.75 4.08 -5.25
CA LYS A 278 1.55 3.26 -5.31
C LYS A 278 1.85 1.76 -5.36
N ILE A 279 3.00 1.37 -5.92
CA ILE A 279 3.37 -0.03 -6.15
C ILE A 279 3.88 -0.67 -4.84
N ASP A 280 4.78 0.01 -4.12
CA ASP A 280 5.32 -0.47 -2.83
C ASP A 280 4.23 -0.53 -1.72
N TYR A 281 3.13 0.21 -1.90
CA TYR A 281 1.97 0.20 -1.01
C TYR A 281 0.99 -0.96 -1.31
N GLY A 282 1.05 -1.54 -2.50
CA GLY A 282 0.09 -2.53 -3.00
C GLY A 282 0.06 -3.82 -2.19
N GLU A 283 1.22 -4.41 -1.89
CA GLU A 283 1.29 -5.71 -1.20
C GLU A 283 0.78 -5.64 0.24
N GLN A 284 1.24 -4.65 1.01
CA GLN A 284 0.82 -4.48 2.41
C GLN A 284 -0.68 -4.23 2.51
N VAL A 285 -1.23 -3.43 1.59
CA VAL A 285 -2.66 -3.14 1.55
C VAL A 285 -3.49 -4.33 1.08
N LEU A 286 -3.02 -5.06 0.08
CA LEU A 286 -3.70 -6.28 -0.37
C LEU A 286 -3.87 -7.25 0.80
N LYS A 287 -2.83 -7.41 1.62
CA LYS A 287 -2.90 -8.28 2.80
C LYS A 287 -3.91 -7.80 3.84
N ILE A 288 -4.05 -6.49 4.02
CA ILE A 288 -5.05 -5.91 4.94
C ILE A 288 -6.47 -6.20 4.42
N TYR A 289 -6.72 -6.01 3.12
CA TYR A 289 -8.01 -6.34 2.51
C TYR A 289 -8.31 -7.84 2.62
N GLU A 290 -7.35 -8.69 2.26
CA GLU A 290 -7.48 -10.16 2.35
C GLU A 290 -7.86 -10.60 3.77
N ASN A 291 -7.17 -10.08 4.80
CA ASN A 291 -7.49 -10.40 6.18
C ASN A 291 -8.90 -9.94 6.58
N GLY A 292 -9.32 -8.74 6.14
CA GLY A 292 -10.67 -8.21 6.37
C GLY A 292 -11.75 -9.05 5.70
N ILE A 293 -11.53 -9.49 4.47
CA ILE A 293 -12.43 -10.38 3.72
C ILE A 293 -12.51 -11.75 4.41
N ALA A 294 -11.38 -12.32 4.85
CA ALA A 294 -11.33 -13.58 5.57
C ALA A 294 -12.05 -13.53 6.93
N VAL A 295 -11.99 -12.39 7.64
CA VAL A 295 -12.75 -12.17 8.88
C VAL A 295 -14.26 -12.13 8.58
N ASN A 296 -14.67 -11.33 7.60
CA ASN A 296 -16.08 -11.22 7.23
C ASN A 296 -16.64 -12.55 6.68
N TYR A 297 -15.83 -13.34 5.98
CA TYR A 297 -16.20 -14.69 5.55
C TYR A 297 -16.50 -15.58 6.75
N ARG A 298 -15.60 -15.62 7.75
CA ARG A 298 -15.81 -16.40 8.97
C ARG A 298 -17.06 -15.95 9.73
N LEU A 299 -17.28 -14.64 9.87
CA LEU A 299 -18.48 -14.08 10.49
C LEU A 299 -19.76 -14.46 9.71
N TYR A 300 -19.72 -14.41 8.38
CA TYR A 300 -20.82 -14.84 7.52
C TYR A 300 -21.12 -16.34 7.67
N GLN A 301 -20.11 -17.21 7.68
CA GLN A 301 -20.31 -18.66 7.86
C GLN A 301 -20.95 -19.02 9.21
N HIS A 302 -20.66 -18.24 10.27
CA HIS A 302 -21.25 -18.48 11.59
C HIS A 302 -22.65 -17.87 11.73
N SER A 303 -22.89 -16.67 11.20
CA SER A 303 -24.12 -15.91 11.46
C SER A 303 -25.14 -15.96 10.33
N HIS A 304 -24.71 -16.26 9.10
CA HIS A 304 -25.46 -16.09 7.85
C HIS A 304 -26.00 -14.65 7.66
N SER A 305 -25.41 -13.67 8.33
CA SER A 305 -25.83 -12.28 8.25
C SER A 305 -25.33 -11.62 6.96
N GLU A 306 -26.27 -11.09 6.17
CA GLU A 306 -25.95 -10.34 4.94
C GLU A 306 -25.04 -9.13 5.19
N ARG A 307 -25.02 -8.58 6.42
CA ARG A 307 -24.13 -7.46 6.79
C ARG A 307 -22.67 -7.80 6.52
N PHE A 308 -22.22 -9.00 6.88
CA PHE A 308 -20.82 -9.40 6.70
C PHE A 308 -20.51 -9.74 5.23
N LEU A 309 -21.49 -10.27 4.49
CA LEU A 309 -21.36 -10.47 3.06
C LEU A 309 -21.21 -9.13 2.34
N GLN A 310 -22.07 -8.15 2.64
CA GLN A 310 -22.00 -6.80 2.08
C GLN A 310 -20.68 -6.11 2.42
N GLU A 311 -20.17 -6.27 3.63
CA GLU A 311 -18.88 -5.71 4.02
C GLU A 311 -17.72 -6.42 3.32
N ALA A 312 -17.74 -7.74 3.16
CA ALA A 312 -16.76 -8.47 2.36
C ALA A 312 -16.76 -7.99 0.91
N PHE A 313 -17.94 -7.87 0.29
CA PHE A 313 -18.10 -7.32 -1.06
C PHE A 313 -17.51 -5.90 -1.17
N ARG A 314 -17.79 -5.04 -0.18
CA ARG A 314 -17.22 -3.68 -0.12
C ARG A 314 -15.69 -3.71 -0.09
N LEU A 315 -15.09 -4.60 0.69
CA LEU A 315 -13.63 -4.75 0.80
C LEU A 315 -13.01 -5.28 -0.51
N ILE A 316 -13.66 -6.25 -1.18
CA ILE A 316 -13.25 -6.78 -2.49
C ILE A 316 -13.25 -5.67 -3.54
N GLU A 317 -14.33 -4.89 -3.63
CA GLU A 317 -14.41 -3.81 -4.62
C GLU A 317 -13.41 -2.68 -4.31
N LYS A 318 -13.11 -2.43 -3.03
CA LYS A 318 -12.07 -1.47 -2.61
C LYS A 318 -10.64 -1.96 -2.88
N SER A 319 -10.38 -3.27 -2.82
CA SER A 319 -9.05 -3.81 -3.17
C SER A 319 -8.79 -3.64 -4.67
N LYS A 320 -9.83 -3.83 -5.49
CA LYS A 320 -9.79 -3.64 -6.95
C LYS A 320 -9.66 -2.19 -7.38
N SER A 321 -9.94 -1.24 -6.50
CA SER A 321 -9.96 0.19 -6.87
C SER A 321 -8.62 0.66 -7.43
N TYR A 322 -7.50 0.03 -7.07
CA TYR A 322 -6.18 0.39 -7.60
C TYR A 322 -5.98 -0.04 -9.07
N ALA A 323 -6.20 -1.32 -9.39
CA ALA A 323 -6.19 -1.82 -10.77
C ALA A 323 -7.23 -1.10 -11.64
N LEU A 324 -8.38 -0.78 -11.04
CA LEU A 324 -9.41 0.06 -11.63
C LEU A 324 -8.89 1.48 -11.96
N PHE A 325 -8.18 2.14 -11.04
CA PHE A 325 -7.58 3.45 -11.27
C PHE A 325 -6.53 3.43 -12.39
N GLU A 326 -5.73 2.38 -12.51
CA GLU A 326 -4.73 2.19 -13.58
C GLU A 326 -5.39 1.90 -14.93
N ALA A 327 -6.33 0.96 -14.99
CA ALA A 327 -7.08 0.66 -16.22
C ALA A 327 -7.86 1.89 -16.73
N LEU A 328 -8.38 2.71 -15.81
CA LEU A 328 -9.00 3.99 -16.13
C LEU A 328 -7.98 5.08 -16.50
N ALA A 329 -6.76 5.01 -15.97
CA ALA A 329 -5.67 5.90 -16.34
C ALA A 329 -5.19 5.65 -17.78
N ASP A 330 -5.04 4.40 -18.20
CA ASP A 330 -4.73 4.06 -19.61
C ASP A 330 -5.91 4.36 -20.53
N SER A 331 -7.13 4.22 -20.02
CA SER A 331 -8.35 4.67 -20.70
C SER A 331 -8.56 6.19 -20.67
N LYS A 332 -7.68 7.00 -20.05
CA LYS A 332 -7.84 8.46 -19.88
C LYS A 332 -8.18 9.17 -21.19
N ALA A 333 -7.59 8.71 -22.29
CA ALA A 333 -7.76 9.31 -23.61
C ALA A 333 -9.17 9.14 -24.22
N LYS A 334 -9.94 8.10 -23.83
CA LYS A 334 -11.25 7.80 -24.43
C LYS A 334 -12.45 8.07 -23.51
N LEU A 335 -12.30 7.94 -22.20
CA LEU A 335 -13.41 8.05 -21.23
C LEU A 335 -13.56 9.46 -20.60
N PHE A 336 -12.56 10.35 -20.77
CA PHE A 336 -12.47 11.63 -20.04
C PHE A 336 -12.21 12.84 -20.94
N SER A 337 -12.72 12.84 -22.18
CA SER A 337 -12.55 13.89 -23.19
C SER A 337 -13.11 15.29 -22.84
N GLY A 338 -13.25 15.64 -21.55
CA GLY A 338 -13.80 16.90 -21.09
C GLY A 338 -13.17 17.51 -19.84
N VAL A 339 -12.20 16.89 -19.16
CA VAL A 339 -11.48 17.52 -18.03
C VAL A 339 -10.24 18.24 -18.56
N PRO A 340 -10.09 19.57 -18.37
CA PRO A 340 -8.92 20.30 -18.87
C PRO A 340 -7.61 19.84 -18.22
N ASP A 341 -6.54 19.70 -19.01
CA ASP A 341 -5.20 19.36 -18.51
C ASP A 341 -4.70 20.34 -17.43
N SER A 342 -5.07 21.62 -17.57
CA SER A 342 -4.75 22.66 -16.58
C SER A 342 -5.32 22.38 -15.20
N LEU A 343 -6.48 21.71 -15.12
CA LEU A 343 -7.13 21.34 -13.87
C LEU A 343 -6.40 20.19 -13.17
N LEU A 344 -5.94 19.21 -13.97
CA LEU A 344 -5.11 18.10 -13.48
C LEU A 344 -3.74 18.59 -13.00
N GLU A 345 -3.15 19.55 -13.72
CA GLU A 345 -1.89 20.18 -13.33
C GLU A 345 -2.03 21.02 -12.05
N TYR A 346 -3.17 21.72 -11.89
CA TYR A 346 -3.47 22.48 -10.68
C TYR A 346 -3.52 21.59 -9.43
N GLU A 347 -4.18 20.43 -9.52
CA GLU A 347 -4.19 19.44 -8.43
C GLU A 347 -2.78 18.99 -8.05
N ARG A 348 -1.96 18.67 -9.06
CA ARG A 348 -0.58 18.25 -8.86
C ARG A 348 0.23 19.33 -8.15
N LYS A 349 0.04 20.61 -8.52
CA LYS A 349 0.69 21.76 -7.88
C LYS A 349 0.26 21.91 -6.42
N LEU A 350 -1.03 21.81 -6.11
CA LEU A 350 -1.52 21.87 -4.73
C LEU A 350 -0.89 20.77 -3.86
N LYS A 351 -0.96 19.51 -4.31
CA LYS A 351 -0.37 18.35 -3.61
C LYS A 351 1.13 18.48 -3.40
N THR A 352 1.85 18.95 -4.43
CA THR A 352 3.30 19.18 -4.36
C THR A 352 3.65 20.29 -3.36
N ASN A 353 2.87 21.38 -3.31
CA ASN A 353 3.12 22.46 -2.37
C ASN A 353 2.83 22.07 -0.92
N ILE A 354 1.73 21.34 -0.67
CA ILE A 354 1.42 20.77 0.65
C ILE A 354 2.59 19.88 1.10
N ALA A 355 3.03 18.97 0.22
CA ALA A 355 4.19 18.11 0.47
C ALA A 355 5.45 18.88 0.87
N ASN A 356 5.75 19.94 0.10
CA ASN A 356 6.95 20.75 0.32
C ASN A 356 6.91 21.46 1.67
N TYR A 357 5.76 21.98 2.09
CA TYR A 357 5.62 22.59 3.40
C TYR A 357 5.66 21.55 4.53
N GLN A 358 5.02 20.39 4.37
CA GLN A 358 5.13 19.27 5.33
C GLN A 358 6.60 18.86 5.53
N LYS A 359 7.36 18.75 4.43
CA LYS A 359 8.79 18.46 4.46
C LYS A 359 9.58 19.55 5.20
N ARG A 360 9.29 20.82 4.95
CA ARG A 360 9.95 21.94 5.64
C ARG A 360 9.62 21.99 7.12
N ILE A 361 8.39 21.68 7.51
CA ILE A 361 8.01 21.51 8.93
C ILE A 361 8.83 20.41 9.55
N TYR A 362 8.84 19.23 8.94
CA TYR A 362 9.64 18.11 9.43
C TYR A 362 11.11 18.50 9.60
N GLN A 363 11.70 19.17 8.62
CA GLN A 363 13.09 19.66 8.68
C GLN A 363 13.31 20.70 9.79
N GLU A 364 12.37 21.62 10.00
CA GLU A 364 12.44 22.63 11.07
C GLU A 364 12.31 21.97 12.45
N GLU A 365 11.43 20.96 12.56
CA GLU A 365 11.27 20.15 13.77
C GLU A 365 12.53 19.33 14.09
N GLN A 366 13.31 18.92 13.08
CA GLN A 366 14.62 18.28 13.28
C GLN A 366 15.66 19.20 13.96
N LYS A 367 15.43 20.52 14.05
CA LYS A 367 16.37 21.46 14.70
C LYS A 367 16.26 21.50 16.23
N GLY A 368 15.29 20.81 16.83
CA GLY A 368 15.18 20.66 18.29
C GLY A 368 15.07 22.00 19.03
N ARG A 369 16.01 22.31 19.93
CA ARG A 369 16.00 23.57 20.72
C ARG A 369 16.23 24.84 19.90
N GLN A 370 16.78 24.69 18.69
CA GLN A 370 16.97 25.79 17.74
C GLN A 370 15.81 25.90 16.75
N LYS A 371 14.71 25.14 16.95
CA LYS A 371 13.54 25.23 16.09
C LYS A 371 12.92 26.62 16.21
N ASP A 372 12.58 27.21 15.09
CA ASP A 372 11.74 28.39 15.07
C ASP A 372 10.27 27.95 15.03
N SER A 373 9.60 28.05 16.17
CA SER A 373 8.19 27.65 16.28
C SER A 373 7.29 28.56 15.43
N ALA A 374 7.69 29.81 15.16
CA ALA A 374 6.93 30.70 14.29
C ALA A 374 7.00 30.26 12.82
N ILE A 375 8.12 29.65 12.39
CA ILE A 375 8.26 29.06 11.05
C ILE A 375 7.38 27.82 10.90
N VAL A 376 7.36 26.94 11.91
CA VAL A 376 6.47 25.78 11.94
C VAL A 376 5.01 26.23 11.83
N ASP A 377 4.59 27.19 12.66
CA ASP A 377 3.23 27.74 12.62
C ASP A 377 2.91 28.40 11.27
N GLN A 378 3.88 29.10 10.68
CA GLN A 378 3.73 29.71 9.36
C GLN A 378 3.50 28.65 8.28
N TYR A 379 4.29 27.57 8.25
CA TYR A 379 4.12 26.50 7.28
C TYR A 379 2.84 25.71 7.52
N THR A 380 2.45 25.47 8.76
CA THR A 380 1.17 24.84 9.11
C THR A 380 -0.01 25.66 8.59
N ARG A 381 0.02 26.99 8.76
CA ARG A 381 -1.00 27.88 8.17
C ARG A 381 -1.02 27.84 6.64
N LYS A 382 0.15 27.72 5.99
CA LYS A 382 0.22 27.58 4.52
C LYS A 382 -0.34 26.25 4.05
N ILE A 383 -0.06 25.15 4.74
CA ILE A 383 -0.65 23.84 4.48
C ILE A 383 -2.17 23.93 4.60
N PHE A 384 -2.67 24.46 5.71
CA PHE A 384 -4.11 24.61 5.91
C PHE A 384 -4.78 25.43 4.79
N GLY A 385 -4.14 26.51 4.34
CA GLY A 385 -4.63 27.29 3.19
C GLY A 385 -4.65 26.50 1.87
N LEU A 386 -3.61 25.69 1.61
CA LEU A 386 -3.53 24.84 0.42
C LEU A 386 -4.50 23.65 0.49
N GLU A 387 -4.72 23.08 1.67
CA GLU A 387 -5.72 22.03 1.92
C GLU A 387 -7.12 22.57 1.64
N ARG A 388 -7.43 23.80 2.10
CA ARG A 388 -8.70 24.45 1.74
C ARG A 388 -8.84 24.66 0.22
N GLN A 389 -7.78 25.09 -0.46
CA GLN A 389 -7.80 25.20 -1.93
C GLN A 389 -8.00 23.85 -2.60
N TYR A 390 -7.44 22.79 -2.03
CA TYR A 390 -7.65 21.43 -2.50
C TYR A 390 -9.10 20.97 -2.26
N ASP A 391 -9.70 21.29 -1.11
CA ASP A 391 -11.11 21.03 -0.85
C ASP A 391 -12.00 21.78 -1.84
N ASP A 392 -11.73 23.06 -2.11
CA ASP A 392 -12.44 23.86 -3.10
C ASP A 392 -12.29 23.27 -4.51
N TYR A 393 -11.09 22.79 -4.87
CA TYR A 393 -10.83 22.06 -6.11
C TYR A 393 -11.69 20.79 -6.20
N VAL A 394 -11.76 20.00 -5.13
CA VAL A 394 -12.56 18.78 -5.07
C VAL A 394 -14.06 19.11 -5.20
N VAL A 395 -14.54 20.17 -4.56
CA VAL A 395 -15.93 20.67 -4.72
C VAL A 395 -16.18 21.12 -6.16
N HIS A 396 -15.24 21.83 -6.78
CA HIS A 396 -15.34 22.25 -8.17
C HIS A 396 -15.42 21.06 -9.13
N LEU A 397 -14.59 20.03 -8.91
CA LEU A 397 -14.67 18.78 -9.66
C LEU A 397 -16.03 18.10 -9.48
N LYS A 398 -16.56 18.05 -8.26
CA LYS A 398 -17.89 17.49 -8.00
C LYS A 398 -18.99 18.19 -8.79
N GLN A 399 -18.92 19.51 -8.92
CA GLN A 399 -19.95 20.31 -9.60
C GLN A 399 -19.81 20.31 -11.12
N LYS A 400 -18.58 20.45 -11.65
CA LYS A 400 -18.33 20.65 -13.08
C LYS A 400 -17.98 19.37 -13.83
N TYR A 401 -17.41 18.39 -13.13
CA TYR A 401 -16.97 17.12 -13.70
C TYR A 401 -17.45 15.94 -12.82
N PRO A 402 -18.76 15.81 -12.55
CA PRO A 402 -19.32 14.86 -11.58
C PRO A 402 -18.97 13.40 -11.90
N ALA A 403 -18.85 13.03 -13.17
CA ALA A 403 -18.41 11.70 -13.58
C ALA A 403 -16.94 11.43 -13.19
N TYR A 404 -16.04 12.39 -13.43
CA TYR A 404 -14.64 12.31 -13.03
C TYR A 404 -14.49 12.29 -11.52
N TYR A 405 -15.19 13.18 -10.83
CA TYR A 405 -15.18 13.25 -9.37
C TYR A 405 -15.71 11.96 -8.74
N LYS A 406 -16.80 11.37 -9.27
CA LYS A 406 -17.33 10.10 -8.75
C LYS A 406 -16.31 8.98 -8.86
N ILE A 407 -15.71 8.81 -10.04
CA ILE A 407 -14.66 7.80 -10.27
C ILE A 407 -13.46 8.02 -9.35
N LYS A 408 -13.05 9.27 -9.15
CA LYS A 408 -11.81 9.59 -8.45
C LYS A 408 -11.92 9.72 -6.93
N PHE A 409 -13.07 10.14 -6.42
CA PHE A 409 -13.24 10.49 -5.00
C PHE A 409 -14.42 9.77 -4.34
N GLU A 410 -15.43 9.33 -5.09
CA GLU A 410 -16.63 8.65 -4.56
C GLU A 410 -16.77 7.24 -5.13
N SER A 411 -15.67 6.47 -5.20
CA SER A 411 -15.72 5.03 -5.48
C SER A 411 -16.28 4.28 -4.27
N SER A 412 -17.54 4.55 -3.92
CA SER A 412 -18.33 3.65 -3.10
C SER A 412 -18.65 2.43 -3.95
N PRO A 413 -18.35 1.20 -3.49
CA PRO A 413 -18.78 -0.01 -4.17
C PRO A 413 -20.27 0.05 -4.45
N VAL A 414 -20.68 -0.38 -5.65
CA VAL A 414 -22.10 -0.54 -5.98
C VAL A 414 -22.74 -1.48 -4.96
N SER A 415 -23.96 -1.20 -4.49
CA SER A 415 -24.59 -2.15 -3.56
C SER A 415 -24.99 -3.44 -4.29
N LEU A 416 -24.99 -4.57 -3.58
CA LEU A 416 -25.51 -5.84 -4.10
C LEU A 416 -26.94 -5.70 -4.61
N TYR A 417 -27.77 -4.94 -3.90
CA TYR A 417 -29.14 -4.63 -4.32
C TYR A 417 -29.22 -3.97 -5.71
N ILE A 418 -28.32 -3.03 -6.01
CA ILE A 418 -28.28 -2.38 -7.33
C ILE A 418 -27.88 -3.41 -8.40
N ILE A 419 -26.89 -4.28 -8.14
CA ILE A 419 -26.50 -5.34 -9.07
C ILE A 419 -27.69 -6.25 -9.36
N GLN A 420 -28.32 -6.79 -8.30
CA GLN A 420 -29.47 -7.68 -8.40
C GLN A 420 -30.65 -7.04 -9.14
N SER A 421 -30.90 -5.74 -8.92
CA SER A 421 -31.95 -5.00 -9.62
C SER A 421 -31.71 -4.89 -11.13
N ASN A 422 -30.44 -4.90 -11.56
CA ASN A 422 -30.03 -4.66 -12.96
C ASN A 422 -29.65 -5.93 -13.76
N ILE A 423 -29.73 -7.12 -13.16
CA ILE A 423 -29.53 -8.40 -13.86
C ILE A 423 -30.87 -9.14 -14.06
N ASP A 424 -30.95 -10.04 -15.04
CA ASP A 424 -32.13 -10.92 -15.25
C ASP A 424 -31.98 -12.25 -14.47
N HIS A 425 -33.01 -13.10 -14.45
CA HIS A 425 -32.93 -14.42 -13.82
C HIS A 425 -32.06 -15.42 -14.62
N GLU A 426 -31.53 -15.09 -15.79
CA GLU A 426 -30.59 -15.98 -16.49
C GLU A 426 -29.12 -15.62 -16.20
N THR A 427 -28.90 -14.51 -15.49
CA THR A 427 -27.58 -13.92 -15.28
C THR A 427 -27.02 -14.27 -13.90
N MET A 428 -25.76 -14.70 -13.88
CA MET A 428 -24.93 -14.79 -12.67
C MET A 428 -23.71 -13.89 -12.82
N VAL A 429 -23.47 -13.05 -11.81
CA VAL A 429 -22.20 -12.31 -11.67
C VAL A 429 -21.29 -13.11 -10.74
N ALA A 430 -20.10 -13.45 -11.22
CA ALA A 430 -19.06 -14.11 -10.42
C ALA A 430 -17.94 -13.09 -10.13
N ASP A 431 -17.94 -12.58 -8.90
CA ASP A 431 -17.01 -11.54 -8.46
C ASP A 431 -15.89 -12.15 -7.59
N TYR A 432 -14.69 -12.23 -8.15
CA TYR A 432 -13.54 -12.90 -7.53
C TYR A 432 -12.68 -11.92 -6.73
N PHE A 433 -12.08 -12.40 -5.65
CA PHE A 433 -10.96 -11.73 -4.99
C PHE A 433 -9.75 -12.64 -4.96
N PHE A 434 -8.63 -12.20 -5.54
CA PHE A 434 -7.40 -12.97 -5.63
C PHE A 434 -6.35 -12.40 -4.67
N GLY A 435 -6.29 -12.95 -3.45
CA GLY A 435 -5.35 -12.56 -2.41
C GLY A 435 -4.00 -13.29 -2.49
N GLN A 436 -3.09 -12.93 -1.58
CA GLN A 436 -1.77 -13.55 -1.50
C GLN A 436 -1.84 -15.02 -1.07
N ASP A 437 -2.74 -15.35 -0.14
CA ASP A 437 -2.88 -16.69 0.40
C ASP A 437 -4.23 -17.33 0.04
N SER A 438 -5.25 -16.53 -0.25
CA SER A 438 -6.64 -16.96 -0.32
C SER A 438 -7.35 -16.45 -1.57
N LEU A 439 -8.23 -17.28 -2.11
CA LEU A 439 -9.12 -16.96 -3.21
C LEU A 439 -10.57 -17.06 -2.75
N TYR A 440 -11.32 -15.98 -2.96
CA TYR A 440 -12.73 -15.91 -2.64
C TYR A 440 -13.56 -15.55 -3.87
N MET A 441 -14.85 -15.86 -3.81
CA MET A 441 -15.83 -15.48 -4.82
C MET A 441 -17.16 -15.12 -4.17
N ILE A 442 -17.77 -14.05 -4.67
CA ILE A 442 -19.16 -13.70 -4.41
C ILE A 442 -19.95 -13.96 -5.70
N SER A 443 -20.90 -14.89 -5.64
CA SER A 443 -21.84 -15.16 -6.73
C SER A 443 -23.14 -14.40 -6.49
N ILE A 444 -23.51 -13.55 -7.44
CA ILE A 444 -24.67 -12.66 -7.35
C ILE A 444 -25.66 -13.06 -8.44
N VAL A 445 -26.85 -13.47 -8.04
CA VAL A 445 -28.00 -13.72 -8.92
C VAL A 445 -29.17 -12.86 -8.48
N LYS A 446 -30.23 -12.80 -9.30
CA LYS A 446 -31.37 -11.90 -9.09
C LYS A 446 -31.89 -11.87 -7.64
N ASP A 447 -32.03 -13.05 -7.04
CA ASP A 447 -32.77 -13.22 -5.78
C ASP A 447 -31.88 -13.60 -4.59
N THR A 448 -30.63 -14.02 -4.84
CA THR A 448 -29.72 -14.53 -3.81
C THR A 448 -28.28 -14.13 -4.10
N THR A 449 -27.47 -14.14 -3.06
CA THR A 449 -26.02 -13.95 -3.16
C THR A 449 -25.33 -15.01 -2.31
N GLN A 450 -24.25 -15.60 -2.80
CA GLN A 450 -23.44 -16.56 -2.05
C GLN A 450 -22.02 -16.05 -1.96
N PHE A 451 -21.36 -16.33 -0.83
CA PHE A 451 -19.98 -15.97 -0.58
C PHE A 451 -19.19 -17.21 -0.21
N ARG A 452 -18.20 -17.55 -1.03
CA ARG A 452 -17.39 -18.77 -0.86
C ARG A 452 -15.90 -18.49 -0.84
N SER A 453 -15.22 -19.31 -0.03
CA SER A 453 -13.79 -19.53 -0.11
C SER A 453 -13.50 -20.63 -1.13
N ILE A 454 -12.73 -20.33 -2.16
CA ILE A 454 -12.24 -21.32 -3.14
C ILE A 454 -11.03 -22.07 -2.56
N GLY A 455 -10.24 -21.41 -1.71
CA GLY A 455 -9.11 -22.01 -1.01
C GLY A 455 -7.82 -21.21 -1.21
N VAL A 456 -6.68 -21.91 -1.21
CA VAL A 456 -5.36 -21.28 -1.36
C VAL A 456 -5.17 -20.78 -2.80
N SER A 457 -4.68 -19.55 -2.98
CA SER A 457 -4.53 -18.90 -4.29
C SER A 457 -3.39 -19.50 -5.13
N ALA A 458 -2.23 -19.81 -4.54
CA ALA A 458 -1.04 -20.26 -5.28
C ALA A 458 -1.25 -21.51 -6.17
N PRO A 459 -1.96 -22.57 -5.73
CA PRO A 459 -2.27 -23.71 -6.62
C PRO A 459 -3.19 -23.40 -7.79
N ILE A 460 -3.96 -22.31 -7.73
CA ILE A 460 -4.79 -21.83 -8.84
C ILE A 460 -3.94 -21.00 -9.80
N GLU A 461 -3.11 -20.10 -9.26
CA GLU A 461 -2.13 -19.32 -10.04
C GLU A 461 -1.24 -20.22 -10.90
N ASP A 462 -0.62 -21.25 -10.30
CA ASP A 462 0.22 -22.20 -11.03
C ASP A 462 -0.53 -22.89 -12.18
N LYS A 463 -1.80 -23.27 -11.97
CA LYS A 463 -2.64 -23.85 -13.04
C LYS A 463 -2.96 -22.86 -14.15
N VAL A 464 -3.28 -21.61 -13.82
CA VAL A 464 -3.56 -20.57 -14.82
C VAL A 464 -2.32 -20.29 -15.67
N ILE A 465 -1.15 -20.16 -15.04
CA ILE A 465 0.13 -19.93 -15.73
C ILE A 465 0.44 -21.13 -16.65
N LYS A 466 0.36 -22.36 -16.14
CA LYS A 466 0.59 -23.58 -16.94
C LYS A 466 -0.40 -23.73 -18.08
N MET A 467 -1.68 -23.38 -17.88
CA MET A 467 -2.69 -23.43 -18.94
C MET A 467 -2.35 -22.44 -20.05
N LYS A 468 -1.92 -21.22 -19.68
CA LYS A 468 -1.47 -20.21 -20.64
C LYS A 468 -0.27 -20.69 -21.44
N SER A 469 0.73 -21.31 -20.79
CA SER A 469 1.88 -21.91 -21.48
C SER A 469 1.46 -23.05 -22.40
N ALA A 470 0.58 -23.95 -21.94
CA ALA A 470 0.08 -25.05 -22.75
C ALA A 470 -0.65 -24.58 -24.01
N ILE A 471 -1.42 -23.49 -23.94
CA ILE A 471 -2.04 -22.86 -25.12
C ILE A 471 -0.97 -22.34 -26.08
N ALA A 472 0.05 -21.63 -25.57
CA ALA A 472 1.11 -21.06 -26.39
C ALA A 472 1.97 -22.14 -27.08
N GLU A 473 2.24 -23.24 -26.39
CA GLU A 473 3.03 -24.38 -26.85
C GLU A 473 2.21 -25.38 -27.67
N LYS A 474 0.88 -25.19 -27.77
CA LYS A 474 -0.08 -26.12 -28.38
C LYS A 474 -0.07 -27.50 -27.70
N ASP A 475 0.29 -27.55 -26.42
CA ASP A 475 0.20 -28.74 -25.58
C ASP A 475 -1.25 -29.00 -25.20
N LYS A 476 -1.91 -29.76 -26.05
CA LYS A 476 -3.33 -30.06 -25.94
C LYS A 476 -3.69 -30.86 -24.69
N THR A 477 -2.85 -31.82 -24.32
CA THR A 477 -3.11 -32.71 -23.18
C THR A 477 -3.13 -31.91 -21.89
N ASN A 478 -2.11 -31.08 -21.67
CA ASN A 478 -2.05 -30.24 -20.48
C ASN A 478 -3.12 -29.15 -20.49
N TYR A 479 -3.40 -28.56 -21.66
CA TYR A 479 -4.51 -27.62 -21.80
C TYR A 479 -5.85 -28.24 -21.36
N MET A 480 -6.21 -29.42 -21.89
CA MET A 480 -7.50 -30.06 -21.58
C MET A 480 -7.63 -30.41 -20.09
N ALA A 481 -6.56 -30.94 -19.49
CA ALA A 481 -6.54 -31.26 -18.07
C ALA A 481 -6.72 -30.01 -17.20
N LEU A 482 -5.91 -28.97 -17.44
CA LEU A 482 -5.94 -27.74 -16.65
C LEU A 482 -7.24 -26.95 -16.85
N ALA A 483 -7.77 -26.89 -18.08
CA ALA A 483 -9.02 -26.21 -18.39
C ALA A 483 -10.22 -26.85 -17.67
N TYR A 484 -10.25 -28.18 -17.55
CA TYR A 484 -11.29 -28.85 -16.75
C TYR A 484 -11.07 -28.66 -15.25
N GLU A 485 -9.83 -28.76 -14.75
CA GLU A 485 -9.54 -28.55 -13.33
C GLU A 485 -9.90 -27.14 -12.85
N LEU A 486 -9.58 -26.11 -13.64
CA LEU A 486 -9.92 -24.73 -13.34
C LEU A 486 -11.44 -24.50 -13.40
N TYR A 487 -12.15 -25.10 -14.36
CA TYR A 487 -13.62 -25.11 -14.36
C TYR A 487 -14.20 -25.69 -13.06
N ARG A 488 -13.69 -26.85 -12.63
CA ARG A 488 -14.16 -27.50 -11.40
C ARG A 488 -13.91 -26.65 -10.17
N ALA A 489 -12.74 -26.03 -10.08
CA ALA A 489 -12.35 -25.26 -8.91
C ALA A 489 -13.12 -23.93 -8.82
N LEU A 490 -13.31 -23.24 -9.95
CA LEU A 490 -13.80 -21.86 -9.97
C LEU A 490 -15.32 -21.75 -10.15
N LEU A 491 -15.94 -22.63 -10.96
CA LEU A 491 -17.31 -22.41 -11.41
C LEU A 491 -18.30 -23.51 -11.01
N ILE A 492 -17.89 -24.78 -10.94
CA ILE A 492 -18.83 -25.89 -10.66
C ILE A 492 -19.64 -25.68 -9.37
N PRO A 493 -19.05 -25.31 -8.22
CA PRO A 493 -19.81 -25.13 -6.98
C PRO A 493 -20.96 -24.12 -7.14
N GLU A 494 -20.73 -23.04 -7.89
CA GLU A 494 -21.73 -21.99 -8.08
C GLU A 494 -22.78 -22.35 -9.14
N LEU A 495 -22.35 -22.94 -10.25
CA LEU A 495 -23.25 -23.31 -11.34
C LEU A 495 -24.18 -24.47 -10.95
N THR A 496 -23.74 -25.33 -10.04
CA THR A 496 -24.59 -26.38 -9.48
C THR A 496 -25.70 -25.79 -8.61
N ASP A 497 -25.36 -24.84 -7.74
CA ASP A 497 -26.33 -24.17 -6.86
C ASP A 497 -27.23 -23.16 -7.61
N ASN A 498 -26.80 -22.74 -8.81
CA ASN A 498 -27.53 -21.84 -9.69
C ASN A 498 -27.88 -22.50 -11.04
N ALA A 499 -28.41 -23.72 -11.00
CA ALA A 499 -28.81 -24.44 -12.21
C ALA A 499 -29.80 -23.62 -13.06
N GLY A 500 -29.57 -23.55 -14.37
CA GLY A 500 -30.43 -22.87 -15.34
C GLY A 500 -30.01 -21.44 -15.70
N ARG A 501 -28.99 -20.86 -15.04
CA ARG A 501 -28.37 -19.61 -15.52
C ARG A 501 -27.63 -19.87 -16.83
N LYS A 502 -27.76 -18.97 -17.80
CA LYS A 502 -27.14 -19.08 -19.14
C LYS A 502 -26.19 -17.93 -19.46
N LYS A 503 -26.19 -16.86 -18.66
CA LYS A 503 -25.35 -15.69 -18.84
C LYS A 503 -24.42 -15.53 -17.64
N LEU A 504 -23.12 -15.44 -17.91
CA LEU A 504 -22.07 -15.30 -16.91
C LEU A 504 -21.38 -13.96 -17.11
N ILE A 505 -21.41 -13.14 -16.06
CA ILE A 505 -20.60 -11.93 -15.96
C ILE A 505 -19.45 -12.24 -15.02
N ILE A 506 -18.24 -12.36 -15.55
CA ILE A 506 -17.04 -12.68 -14.79
C ILE A 506 -16.32 -11.39 -14.44
N ILE A 507 -16.05 -11.19 -13.15
CA ILE A 507 -15.22 -10.08 -12.66
C ILE A 507 -13.97 -10.70 -12.06
N PRO A 508 -12.94 -10.97 -12.89
CA PRO A 508 -11.71 -11.60 -12.44
C PRO A 508 -10.90 -10.63 -11.58
N ASP A 509 -9.93 -11.18 -10.86
CA ASP A 509 -8.96 -10.43 -10.06
C ASP A 509 -7.59 -11.13 -10.09
N GLY A 510 -6.51 -10.39 -9.85
CA GLY A 510 -5.14 -10.90 -9.87
C GLY A 510 -4.84 -11.74 -11.11
N THR A 511 -4.31 -12.94 -10.90
CA THR A 511 -3.91 -13.85 -11.99
C THR A 511 -5.09 -14.39 -12.81
N LEU A 512 -6.32 -14.34 -12.29
CA LEU A 512 -7.52 -14.75 -13.05
C LEU A 512 -7.81 -13.80 -14.23
N ASN A 513 -7.26 -12.59 -14.25
CA ASN A 513 -7.35 -11.68 -15.40
C ASN A 513 -6.74 -12.29 -16.68
N TYR A 514 -5.85 -13.28 -16.55
CA TYR A 514 -5.23 -13.97 -17.67
C TYR A 514 -5.92 -15.29 -18.05
N LEU A 515 -7.00 -15.65 -17.38
CA LEU A 515 -7.73 -16.89 -17.62
C LEU A 515 -8.87 -16.67 -18.63
N PRO A 516 -8.85 -17.30 -19.81
CA PRO A 516 -10.00 -17.29 -20.72
C PRO A 516 -11.09 -18.22 -20.19
N PHE A 517 -12.03 -17.70 -19.40
CA PHE A 517 -13.11 -18.50 -18.81
C PHE A 517 -13.98 -19.19 -19.88
N GLU A 518 -14.19 -18.54 -21.03
CA GLU A 518 -14.93 -19.10 -22.17
C GLU A 518 -14.30 -20.39 -22.73
N ALA A 519 -12.98 -20.54 -22.58
CA ALA A 519 -12.19 -21.67 -23.05
C ALA A 519 -11.97 -22.75 -21.97
N LEU A 520 -12.59 -22.61 -20.80
CA LEU A 520 -12.62 -23.69 -19.82
C LEU A 520 -13.47 -24.86 -20.33
N LEU A 521 -13.12 -26.09 -19.95
CA LEU A 521 -13.84 -27.28 -20.39
C LEU A 521 -14.86 -27.72 -19.34
N THR A 522 -16.10 -27.97 -19.75
CA THR A 522 -17.18 -28.38 -18.84
C THR A 522 -17.17 -29.88 -18.53
N LEU A 523 -16.39 -30.67 -19.27
CA LEU A 523 -16.21 -32.11 -19.08
C LEU A 523 -14.72 -32.46 -19.24
N ALA A 524 -14.25 -33.46 -18.51
CA ALA A 524 -12.92 -34.03 -18.70
C ALA A 524 -12.76 -34.58 -20.13
N GLN A 525 -11.59 -34.40 -20.74
CA GLN A 525 -11.28 -34.88 -22.08
C GLN A 525 -9.95 -35.62 -22.07
N THR A 526 -9.86 -36.67 -22.89
CA THR A 526 -8.67 -37.52 -23.06
C THR A 526 -8.46 -37.85 -24.53
N GLY A 527 -7.23 -38.16 -24.93
CA GLY A 527 -6.89 -38.49 -26.33
C GLY A 527 -6.62 -37.24 -27.16
N GLU A 528 -6.91 -37.29 -28.46
CA GLU A 528 -6.66 -36.19 -29.40
C GLU A 528 -7.95 -35.70 -30.10
N PRO A 529 -9.02 -35.33 -29.37
CA PRO A 529 -10.27 -34.82 -29.98
C PRO A 529 -10.00 -33.53 -30.74
N ASP A 530 -10.69 -33.19 -31.83
CA ASP A 530 -10.47 -31.89 -32.47
C ASP A 530 -10.80 -30.73 -31.50
N TYR A 531 -10.06 -29.62 -31.57
CA TYR A 531 -10.33 -28.45 -30.71
C TYR A 531 -11.77 -27.95 -30.90
N SER A 532 -12.30 -28.00 -32.12
CA SER A 532 -13.67 -27.61 -32.43
C SER A 532 -14.72 -28.40 -31.64
N ASP A 533 -14.43 -29.65 -31.30
CA ASP A 533 -15.35 -30.57 -30.62
C ASP A 533 -15.31 -30.44 -29.10
N LEU A 534 -14.28 -29.80 -28.54
CA LEU A 534 -14.11 -29.69 -27.09
C LEU A 534 -15.32 -29.02 -26.40
N PRO A 535 -15.70 -29.47 -25.20
CA PRO A 535 -16.87 -28.98 -24.47
C PRO A 535 -16.55 -27.65 -23.76
N TYR A 536 -16.30 -26.60 -24.54
CA TYR A 536 -16.00 -25.27 -24.02
C TYR A 536 -17.17 -24.69 -23.23
N LEU A 537 -16.88 -23.92 -22.19
CA LEU A 537 -17.86 -23.21 -21.38
C LEU A 537 -18.78 -22.35 -22.25
N VAL A 538 -18.22 -21.68 -23.26
CA VAL A 538 -18.99 -20.80 -24.18
C VAL A 538 -20.06 -21.52 -24.99
N LYS A 539 -19.98 -22.85 -25.15
CA LYS A 539 -21.04 -23.62 -25.83
C LYS A 539 -22.32 -23.68 -25.00
N ASN A 540 -22.21 -23.53 -23.67
CA ASN A 540 -23.32 -23.63 -22.73
C ASN A 540 -23.72 -22.27 -22.13
N TYR A 541 -22.80 -21.30 -22.12
CA TYR A 541 -22.99 -20.01 -21.44
C TYR A 541 -22.53 -18.82 -22.29
N GLN A 542 -23.31 -17.75 -22.26
CA GLN A 542 -22.84 -16.44 -22.74
C GLN A 542 -21.91 -15.84 -21.67
N VAL A 543 -20.61 -15.74 -21.98
CA VAL A 543 -19.60 -15.21 -21.06
C VAL A 543 -19.30 -13.75 -21.41
N SER A 544 -19.27 -12.89 -20.40
CA SER A 544 -18.90 -11.48 -20.50
C SER A 544 -18.04 -11.08 -19.31
N TYR A 545 -17.31 -9.97 -19.42
CA TYR A 545 -16.30 -9.57 -18.44
C TYR A 545 -16.53 -8.17 -17.89
N GLY A 546 -16.21 -7.97 -16.61
CA GLY A 546 -16.14 -6.67 -15.95
C GLY A 546 -14.81 -6.48 -15.21
N ILE A 547 -14.33 -5.24 -15.13
CA ILE A 547 -13.12 -4.89 -14.34
C ILE A 547 -13.47 -4.83 -12.85
N SER A 548 -14.63 -4.30 -12.52
CA SER A 548 -15.22 -4.29 -11.18
C SER A 548 -16.74 -4.22 -11.29
N ALA A 549 -17.45 -4.62 -10.23
CA ALA A 549 -18.90 -4.55 -10.23
C ALA A 549 -19.35 -3.08 -10.24
N GLY A 550 -18.63 -2.22 -9.51
CA GLY A 550 -18.84 -0.78 -9.49
C GLY A 550 -18.87 -0.17 -10.88
N LEU A 551 -17.86 -0.44 -11.72
CA LEU A 551 -17.83 0.11 -13.09
C LEU A 551 -18.95 -0.41 -13.97
N LEU A 552 -19.26 -1.69 -13.84
CA LEU A 552 -20.22 -2.36 -14.71
C LEU A 552 -21.64 -1.86 -14.43
N PHE A 553 -22.03 -1.82 -13.15
CA PHE A 553 -23.41 -1.57 -12.76
C PHE A 553 -23.72 -0.12 -12.39
N ASP A 554 -22.73 0.72 -12.06
CA ASP A 554 -22.98 2.17 -11.92
C ASP A 554 -23.34 2.86 -13.25
N ARG A 555 -22.90 2.30 -14.39
CA ARG A 555 -23.25 2.81 -15.73
C ARG A 555 -24.67 2.42 -16.12
N ILE A 556 -25.07 1.17 -15.84
CA ILE A 556 -26.38 0.62 -16.20
C ILE A 556 -27.50 1.29 -15.39
N ALA A 557 -27.29 1.53 -14.09
CA ALA A 557 -28.24 2.27 -13.25
C ALA A 557 -28.49 3.72 -13.71
N LYS A 558 -27.67 4.24 -14.64
CA LYS A 558 -27.70 5.64 -15.11
C LYS A 558 -27.99 5.80 -16.60
N SER A 559 -28.12 4.72 -17.36
CA SER A 559 -28.67 4.81 -18.71
C SER A 559 -30.19 4.90 -18.63
N THR A 560 -30.72 6.12 -18.51
CA THR A 560 -32.00 6.45 -19.16
C THR A 560 -31.88 5.98 -20.63
N PRO A 561 -32.92 5.36 -21.22
CA PRO A 561 -32.84 4.96 -22.63
C PRO A 561 -32.47 6.21 -23.44
N LEU A 562 -31.37 6.13 -24.19
CA LEU A 562 -31.14 7.08 -25.26
C LEU A 562 -32.43 7.11 -26.10
N PRO A 563 -32.91 8.28 -26.53
CA PRO A 563 -33.99 8.35 -27.49
C PRO A 563 -33.64 7.39 -28.62
N ALA A 564 -34.55 6.47 -28.92
CA ALA A 564 -34.42 5.53 -30.00
C ALA A 564 -34.44 6.32 -31.32
N ASP A 565 -33.30 6.89 -31.71
CA ASP A 565 -32.99 7.40 -33.04
C ASP A 565 -31.52 7.85 -33.07
N GLY A 566 -30.66 6.97 -33.59
CA GLY A 566 -29.23 7.24 -33.68
C GLY A 566 -28.44 6.04 -34.21
N VAL A 567 -28.82 5.52 -35.38
CA VAL A 567 -27.99 4.57 -36.14
C VAL A 567 -26.70 5.27 -36.54
N GLY A 568 -25.58 4.86 -35.95
CA GLY A 568 -24.24 5.36 -36.28
C GLY A 568 -23.28 4.20 -36.56
N PHE A 569 -23.28 3.71 -37.79
CA PHE A 569 -22.22 2.84 -38.31
C PHE A 569 -20.93 3.65 -38.45
N SER A 570 -19.80 3.12 -37.96
CA SER A 570 -18.47 3.58 -38.40
C SER A 570 -17.92 2.58 -39.41
N PRO A 571 -17.54 3.02 -40.63
CA PRO A 571 -16.99 2.14 -41.65
C PRO A 571 -15.52 1.80 -41.34
N VAL A 572 -15.20 0.52 -41.42
CA VAL A 572 -13.83 0.02 -41.49
C VAL A 572 -13.30 0.33 -42.89
N LYS A 573 -12.19 1.07 -43.01
CA LYS A 573 -11.40 1.09 -44.25
C LYS A 573 -10.22 0.14 -44.06
N PHE A 574 -10.08 -0.75 -45.05
CA PHE A 574 -9.07 -1.79 -45.19
C PHE A 574 -7.63 -1.29 -45.06
#